data_AF-A0A921Q4K7-F1
#
_entry.id   AF-A0A921Q4K7-F1
#
_cell.length_a   1.000
_cell.length_b   1.000
_cell.length_c   1.000
_cell.angle_alpha   90.00
_cell.angle_beta   90.00
_cell.angle_gamma   90.00
#
_symmetry.space_group_name_H-M   'P 1'
#
loop_
_entity.id
_entity.type
_entity.pdbx_description
1 polymer ?
#
loop_
_entity_poly.entity_id
_entity_poly.type
_entity_poly.pdbx_seq_one_letter_code
_entity_poly.pdbx_strand_id
1 'polypeptide(L)'
;MSKDAVPFCLDSPDLTKGTTAATVFSTKAATVNEIQNGSGIFAFDLLSSEIQTLKPDLVGPYNQEGLKRNPAAKNSGKLMTLVDFLAFSKSNNISGVLVDVRNAPYLATRGIDIVDAVSSALINASYDKETRQQVLIASDDSAVLRAFKKFPAFKRVLQIGNAISDVSKASVEEMAKFASAVSITRGSVVQAQGSFLLRFTDVIDKMHAANLSVYVGLLRNEFMNLGFDFWANPMVEIVTYSSLMADGIVTEFPATAAEYFRSPCSDFSKNLTYTIMPAKPGSLLKLTDPSALPPAQGPAPVLKPADVVDPPLPPVTISTPGASASSNGSSTTSGARVSTASSGLCLLAIGLSVLLVTSSK
;
A
#
# COMPACT_ATOMS: atom_id res chain seq x y z
N MET A 1 -4.07 -13.72 6.82
CA MET A 1 -3.94 -14.96 7.63
C MET A 1 -4.78 -16.05 7.01
N SER A 2 -4.42 -17.32 7.24
CA SER A 2 -5.24 -18.48 6.86
C SER A 2 -6.41 -18.69 7.81
N LYS A 3 -7.31 -19.61 7.46
CA LYS A 3 -8.47 -20.04 8.28
C LYS A 3 -8.07 -20.58 9.66
N ASP A 4 -6.94 -21.26 9.73
CA ASP A 4 -6.31 -21.78 10.96
C ASP A 4 -5.32 -20.78 11.59
N ALA A 5 -5.55 -19.49 11.34
CA ALA A 5 -4.86 -18.35 11.95
C ALA A 5 -3.32 -18.30 11.75
N VAL A 6 -2.81 -18.81 10.64
CA VAL A 6 -1.38 -18.68 10.27
C VAL A 6 -1.17 -17.39 9.46
N PRO A 7 -0.29 -16.48 9.89
CA PRO A 7 0.06 -15.29 9.11
C PRO A 7 1.01 -15.63 7.95
N PHE A 8 0.68 -15.12 6.76
CA PHE A 8 1.50 -15.21 5.54
C PHE A 8 1.88 -13.82 5.06
N CYS A 9 3.08 -13.70 4.48
CA CYS A 9 3.57 -12.48 3.86
C CYS A 9 3.00 -12.33 2.44
N LEU A 10 1.85 -11.67 2.33
CA LEU A 10 1.16 -11.35 1.07
C LEU A 10 0.65 -9.91 1.12
N ASP A 11 0.62 -9.25 -0.04
CA ASP A 11 0.15 -7.86 -0.19
C ASP A 11 -1.39 -7.73 -0.22
N SER A 12 -2.08 -8.84 -0.48
CA SER A 12 -3.53 -8.93 -0.56
C SER A 12 -4.06 -10.16 0.17
N PRO A 13 -5.24 -10.06 0.83
CA PRO A 13 -5.95 -11.24 1.33
C PRO A 13 -6.56 -12.08 0.18
N ASP A 14 -6.80 -11.52 -1.00
CA ASP A 14 -7.23 -12.25 -2.20
C ASP A 14 -6.02 -12.89 -2.88
N LEU A 15 -5.91 -14.21 -2.75
CA LEU A 15 -4.81 -15.02 -3.26
C LEU A 15 -4.74 -15.02 -4.79
N THR A 16 -5.80 -14.62 -5.51
CA THR A 16 -5.75 -14.50 -6.97
C THR A 16 -4.85 -13.36 -7.46
N LYS A 17 -4.49 -12.41 -6.58
CA LYS A 17 -3.71 -11.22 -6.95
C LYS A 17 -2.20 -11.46 -7.08
N GLY A 18 -1.69 -12.59 -6.61
CA GLY A 18 -0.25 -12.87 -6.62
C GLY A 18 0.11 -14.34 -6.51
N THR A 19 -0.83 -15.25 -6.82
CA THR A 19 -0.60 -16.70 -6.76
C THR A 19 -1.40 -17.45 -7.83
N THR A 20 -1.16 -18.75 -7.94
CA THR A 20 -1.94 -19.66 -8.78
C THR A 20 -3.33 -20.05 -8.21
N ALA A 21 -3.85 -19.33 -7.21
CA ALA A 21 -5.12 -19.70 -6.55
C ALA A 21 -6.30 -19.81 -7.51
N ALA A 22 -6.38 -18.92 -8.51
CA ALA A 22 -7.48 -18.91 -9.48
C ALA A 22 -7.61 -20.23 -10.26
N THR A 23 -6.51 -20.94 -10.49
CA THR A 23 -6.53 -22.22 -11.22
C THR A 23 -6.74 -23.43 -10.30
N VAL A 24 -6.32 -23.34 -9.03
CA VAL A 24 -6.34 -24.46 -8.08
C VAL A 24 -7.62 -24.48 -7.23
N PHE A 25 -8.14 -23.31 -6.87
CA PHE A 25 -9.24 -23.16 -5.91
C PHE A 25 -10.39 -22.32 -6.44
N SER A 26 -10.65 -22.34 -7.75
CA SER A 26 -11.74 -21.59 -8.39
C SER A 26 -13.11 -21.82 -7.75
N THR A 27 -13.36 -23.03 -7.23
CA THR A 27 -14.60 -23.40 -6.54
C THR A 27 -14.75 -22.80 -5.14
N LYS A 28 -13.67 -22.23 -4.58
CA LYS A 28 -13.67 -21.52 -3.29
C LYS A 28 -13.80 -20.00 -3.43
N ALA A 29 -14.11 -19.51 -4.63
CA ALA A 29 -14.32 -18.09 -4.85
C ALA A 29 -15.53 -17.58 -4.04
N ALA A 30 -15.37 -16.43 -3.39
CA ALA A 30 -16.40 -15.80 -2.58
C ALA A 30 -16.40 -14.29 -2.79
N THR A 31 -17.51 -13.64 -2.44
CA THR A 31 -17.62 -12.17 -2.43
C THR A 31 -17.56 -11.68 -1.00
N VAL A 32 -16.58 -10.82 -0.70
CA VAL A 32 -16.41 -10.19 0.62
C VAL A 32 -16.24 -8.69 0.40
N ASN A 33 -17.37 -7.98 0.47
CA ASN A 33 -17.44 -6.55 0.11
C ASN A 33 -16.64 -5.65 1.05
N GLU A 34 -16.41 -6.09 2.29
CA GLU A 34 -15.59 -5.40 3.28
C GLU A 34 -14.10 -5.41 2.92
N ILE A 35 -13.67 -6.33 2.05
CA ILE A 35 -12.27 -6.50 1.65
C ILE A 35 -12.02 -5.94 0.26
N GLN A 36 -12.86 -6.30 -0.71
CA GLN A 36 -12.74 -5.82 -2.08
C GLN A 36 -14.07 -5.86 -2.81
N ASN A 37 -14.17 -5.11 -3.90
CA ASN A 37 -15.29 -5.24 -4.83
C ASN A 37 -15.07 -6.44 -5.75
N GLY A 38 -16.07 -7.32 -5.82
CA GLY A 38 -16.06 -8.51 -6.65
C GLY A 38 -15.63 -9.79 -5.94
N SER A 39 -15.64 -10.89 -6.70
CA SER A 39 -15.29 -12.22 -6.20
C SER A 39 -13.77 -12.40 -6.14
N GLY A 40 -13.30 -13.14 -5.14
CA GLY A 40 -11.89 -13.47 -4.93
C GLY A 40 -11.72 -14.80 -4.20
N ILE A 41 -10.49 -15.27 -4.06
CA ILE A 41 -10.17 -16.47 -3.27
C ILE A 41 -9.37 -16.01 -2.06
N PHE A 42 -10.02 -15.96 -0.90
CA PHE A 42 -9.45 -15.29 0.26
C PHE A 42 -8.64 -16.24 1.15
N ALA A 43 -7.49 -15.76 1.61
CA ALA A 43 -6.59 -16.52 2.48
C ALA A 43 -7.30 -17.04 3.74
N PHE A 44 -8.17 -16.24 4.36
CA PHE A 44 -8.89 -16.60 5.58
C PHE A 44 -9.98 -17.67 5.40
N ASP A 45 -10.24 -18.12 4.16
CA ASP A 45 -11.15 -19.22 3.85
C ASP A 45 -10.42 -20.54 3.51
N LEU A 46 -9.09 -20.52 3.45
CA LEU A 46 -8.24 -21.70 3.21
C LEU A 46 -7.39 -22.05 4.42
N LEU A 47 -7.09 -23.34 4.60
CA LEU A 47 -6.10 -23.79 5.58
C LEU A 47 -4.69 -23.37 5.16
N SER A 48 -3.80 -23.17 6.12
CA SER A 48 -2.37 -22.92 5.89
C SER A 48 -1.75 -23.97 4.97
N SER A 49 -2.10 -25.24 5.17
CA SER A 49 -1.63 -26.35 4.34
C SER A 49 -2.08 -26.24 2.88
N GLU A 50 -3.29 -25.73 2.62
CA GLU A 50 -3.78 -25.49 1.26
C GLU A 50 -3.03 -24.31 0.61
N ILE A 51 -2.82 -23.21 1.35
CA ILE A 51 -2.11 -22.02 0.85
C ILE A 51 -0.67 -22.37 0.47
N GLN A 52 0.02 -23.20 1.25
CA GLN A 52 1.39 -23.61 0.95
C GLN A 52 1.53 -24.42 -0.35
N THR A 53 0.44 -24.99 -0.89
CA THR A 53 0.46 -25.67 -2.19
C THR A 53 0.49 -24.71 -3.38
N LEU A 54 0.14 -23.44 -3.16
CA LEU A 54 0.10 -22.42 -4.19
C LEU A 54 1.51 -22.00 -4.60
N LYS A 55 1.64 -21.64 -5.87
CA LYS A 55 2.85 -21.00 -6.38
C LYS A 55 2.66 -19.49 -6.39
N PRO A 56 3.66 -18.69 -6.01
CA PRO A 56 3.66 -17.24 -6.26
C PRO A 56 3.42 -16.97 -7.74
N ASP A 57 2.81 -15.85 -8.08
CA ASP A 57 2.69 -15.35 -9.44
C ASP A 57 3.18 -13.90 -9.50
N LEU A 58 4.33 -13.69 -10.12
CA LEU A 58 4.99 -12.39 -10.18
C LEU A 58 4.28 -11.49 -11.19
N VAL A 59 3.28 -10.76 -10.69
CA VAL A 59 2.55 -9.75 -11.45
C VAL A 59 3.18 -8.37 -11.29
N GLY A 60 3.00 -7.53 -12.30
CA GLY A 60 3.33 -6.10 -12.24
C GLY A 60 2.07 -5.25 -12.32
N PRO A 61 2.18 -3.92 -12.07
CA PRO A 61 1.05 -2.99 -12.13
C PRO A 61 0.36 -2.95 -13.50
N TYR A 62 1.05 -3.34 -14.58
CA TYR A 62 0.55 -3.33 -15.96
C TYR A 62 0.30 -4.73 -16.53
N ASN A 63 0.05 -5.73 -15.66
CA ASN A 63 -0.23 -7.10 -16.10
C ASN A 63 -1.45 -7.18 -17.02
N GLN A 64 -2.46 -6.31 -16.84
CA GLN A 64 -3.65 -6.25 -17.71
C GLN A 64 -3.31 -5.83 -19.15
N GLU A 65 -2.23 -5.04 -19.32
CA GLU A 65 -1.69 -4.65 -20.63
C GLU A 65 -0.74 -5.72 -21.21
N GLY A 66 -0.66 -6.90 -20.59
CA GLY A 66 0.25 -7.98 -20.96
C GLY A 66 1.70 -7.78 -20.51
N LEU A 67 2.01 -6.69 -19.78
CA LEU A 67 3.37 -6.38 -19.31
C LEU A 67 3.68 -7.12 -18.00
N LYS A 68 4.46 -8.19 -18.13
CA LYS A 68 4.92 -9.03 -17.01
C LYS A 68 6.34 -8.67 -16.60
N ARG A 69 6.61 -8.64 -15.29
CA ARG A 69 7.93 -8.27 -14.74
C ARG A 69 9.03 -9.27 -15.12
N ASN A 70 8.82 -10.56 -14.85
CA ASN A 70 9.76 -11.61 -15.23
C ASN A 70 9.01 -12.89 -15.64
N PRO A 71 8.67 -13.04 -16.93
CA PRO A 71 7.93 -14.21 -17.43
C PRO A 71 8.64 -15.54 -17.15
N ALA A 72 9.97 -15.57 -17.20
CA ALA A 72 10.76 -16.79 -17.01
C ALA A 72 10.72 -17.27 -15.54
N ALA A 73 10.72 -16.33 -14.60
CA ALA A 73 10.68 -16.60 -13.16
C ALA A 73 9.29 -16.37 -12.54
N LYS A 74 8.22 -16.37 -13.35
CA LYS A 74 6.87 -15.95 -12.91
C LYS A 74 6.36 -16.68 -11.67
N ASN A 75 6.71 -17.95 -11.51
CA ASN A 75 6.31 -18.78 -10.37
C ASN A 75 7.49 -19.25 -9.51
N SER A 76 8.63 -18.56 -9.60
CA SER A 76 9.79 -18.84 -8.77
C SER A 76 9.54 -18.35 -7.33
N GLY A 77 10.17 -19.03 -6.37
CA GLY A 77 10.03 -18.72 -4.94
C GLY A 77 8.95 -19.56 -4.25
N LYS A 78 8.67 -19.19 -2.99
CA LYS A 78 7.67 -19.84 -2.13
C LYS A 78 6.96 -18.77 -1.30
N LEU A 79 5.73 -19.05 -0.91
CA LEU A 79 5.02 -18.24 0.07
C LEU A 79 5.67 -18.41 1.44
N MET A 80 5.97 -17.30 2.12
CA MET A 80 6.56 -17.32 3.45
C MET A 80 5.48 -17.08 4.51
N THR A 81 5.54 -17.84 5.60
CA THR A 81 4.83 -17.45 6.82
C THR A 81 5.53 -16.25 7.47
N LEU A 82 4.84 -15.54 8.35
CA LEU A 82 5.47 -14.45 9.11
C LEU A 82 6.64 -14.97 9.95
N VAL A 83 6.51 -16.16 10.55
CA VAL A 83 7.58 -16.75 11.37
C VAL A 83 8.83 -17.01 10.54
N ASP A 84 8.68 -17.59 9.35
CA ASP A 84 9.80 -17.83 8.43
C ASP A 84 10.45 -16.52 7.98
N PHE A 85 9.63 -15.50 7.69
CA PHE A 85 10.13 -14.17 7.31
C PHE A 85 10.93 -13.52 8.43
N LEU A 86 10.46 -13.60 9.68
CA LEU A 86 11.16 -13.07 10.85
C LEU A 86 12.48 -13.80 11.10
N ALA A 87 12.50 -15.13 10.97
CA ALA A 87 13.74 -15.90 11.08
C ALA A 87 14.75 -15.55 9.97
N PHE A 88 14.26 -15.44 8.73
CA PHE A 88 15.07 -15.03 7.58
C PHE A 88 15.65 -13.63 7.77
N SER A 89 14.82 -12.65 8.10
CA SER A 89 15.24 -11.26 8.26
C SER A 89 16.23 -11.07 9.41
N LYS A 90 16.08 -11.79 10.52
CA LYS A 90 17.02 -11.74 11.65
C LYS A 90 18.42 -12.25 11.29
N SER A 91 18.47 -13.26 10.41
CA SER A 91 19.72 -13.87 9.93
C SER A 91 20.46 -13.03 8.89
N ASN A 92 19.84 -11.94 8.39
CA ASN A 92 20.39 -11.10 7.34
C ASN A 92 20.84 -9.72 7.84
N ASN A 93 21.77 -9.11 7.11
CA ASN A 93 22.28 -7.78 7.41
C ASN A 93 21.35 -6.68 6.87
N ILE A 94 20.17 -6.56 7.49
CA ILE A 94 19.21 -5.48 7.25
C ILE A 94 19.09 -4.59 8.50
N SER A 95 18.66 -3.35 8.32
CA SER A 95 18.46 -2.36 9.39
C SER A 95 17.13 -2.51 10.14
N GLY A 96 16.18 -3.27 9.58
CA GLY A 96 14.87 -3.42 10.18
C GLY A 96 13.89 -4.19 9.32
N VAL A 97 12.69 -4.41 9.86
CA VAL A 97 11.55 -5.04 9.20
C VAL A 97 10.34 -4.13 9.29
N LEU A 98 9.52 -4.10 8.24
CA LEU A 98 8.21 -3.48 8.25
C LEU A 98 7.17 -4.58 8.09
N VAL A 99 6.24 -4.67 9.06
CA VAL A 99 5.10 -5.60 9.03
C VAL A 99 3.83 -4.77 8.87
N ASP A 100 3.16 -4.96 7.75
CA ASP A 100 1.90 -4.30 7.43
C ASP A 100 0.72 -5.18 7.86
N VAL A 101 -0.09 -4.68 8.79
CA VAL A 101 -1.25 -5.36 9.37
C VAL A 101 -2.50 -4.75 8.79
N ARG A 102 -3.23 -5.51 7.97
CA ARG A 102 -4.44 -5.05 7.28
C ARG A 102 -5.65 -5.91 7.60
N ASN A 103 -6.83 -5.32 7.42
CA ASN A 103 -8.13 -6.00 7.54
C ASN A 103 -8.40 -6.59 8.93
N ALA A 104 -7.80 -6.02 9.99
CA ALA A 104 -7.93 -6.53 11.35
C ALA A 104 -9.39 -6.56 11.85
N PRO A 105 -10.23 -5.52 11.63
CA PRO A 105 -11.63 -5.57 12.04
C PRO A 105 -12.39 -6.73 11.40
N TYR A 106 -12.20 -6.95 10.09
CA TYR A 106 -12.87 -8.02 9.37
C TYR A 106 -12.43 -9.40 9.89
N LEU A 107 -11.12 -9.61 10.06
CA LEU A 107 -10.58 -10.86 10.58
C LEU A 107 -11.10 -11.17 12.00
N ALA A 108 -11.29 -10.16 12.85
CA ALA A 108 -11.86 -10.34 14.17
C ALA A 108 -13.30 -10.89 14.11
N THR A 109 -14.12 -10.45 13.14
CA THR A 109 -15.48 -11.02 12.93
C THR A 109 -15.46 -12.50 12.51
N ARG A 110 -14.31 -12.97 12.02
CA ARG A 110 -14.06 -14.37 11.63
C ARG A 110 -13.40 -15.18 12.73
N GLY A 111 -13.23 -14.62 13.93
CA GLY A 111 -12.55 -15.28 15.05
C GLY A 111 -11.03 -15.34 14.89
N ILE A 112 -10.43 -14.50 14.04
CA ILE A 112 -8.99 -14.47 13.76
C ILE A 112 -8.40 -13.18 14.32
N ASP A 113 -7.55 -13.30 15.34
CA ASP A 113 -6.82 -12.18 15.92
C ASP A 113 -5.47 -11.96 15.22
N ILE A 114 -5.44 -11.06 14.22
CA ILE A 114 -4.18 -10.73 13.53
C ILE A 114 -3.23 -9.90 14.38
N VAL A 115 -3.75 -9.08 15.30
CA VAL A 115 -2.92 -8.23 16.16
C VAL A 115 -2.16 -9.10 17.16
N ASP A 116 -2.87 -10.03 17.81
CA ASP A 116 -2.25 -11.01 18.70
C ASP A 116 -1.25 -11.88 17.95
N ALA A 117 -1.65 -12.47 16.82
CA ALA A 117 -0.77 -13.36 16.05
C ALA A 117 0.54 -12.67 15.60
N VAL A 118 0.47 -11.43 15.11
CA VAL A 118 1.65 -10.66 14.69
C VAL A 118 2.50 -10.28 15.90
N SER A 119 1.89 -9.78 16.98
CA SER A 119 2.63 -9.38 18.18
C SER A 119 3.32 -10.56 18.85
N SER A 120 2.63 -11.69 18.99
CA SER A 120 3.18 -12.95 19.49
C SER A 120 4.32 -13.47 18.63
N ALA A 121 4.19 -13.43 17.30
CA ALA A 121 5.27 -13.83 16.39
C ALA A 121 6.53 -12.97 16.55
N LEU A 122 6.38 -11.65 16.68
CA LEU A 122 7.50 -10.72 16.90
C LEU A 122 8.20 -10.97 18.25
N ILE A 123 7.44 -11.15 19.33
CA ILE A 123 7.99 -11.45 20.67
C ILE A 123 8.69 -12.81 20.68
N ASN A 124 8.07 -13.84 20.09
CA ASN A 124 8.67 -15.17 20.00
C ASN A 124 9.97 -15.15 19.20
N ALA A 125 10.02 -14.34 18.14
CA ALA A 125 11.24 -14.07 17.40
C ALA A 125 12.20 -13.10 18.10
N SER A 126 11.90 -12.66 19.34
CA SER A 126 12.71 -11.76 20.17
C SER A 126 13.02 -10.40 19.53
N TYR A 127 12.08 -9.85 18.77
CA TYR A 127 12.21 -8.50 18.20
C TYR A 127 11.92 -7.38 19.21
N ASP A 128 11.19 -7.67 20.28
CA ASP A 128 10.92 -6.75 21.40
C ASP A 128 12.19 -6.40 22.20
N LYS A 129 13.22 -7.26 22.12
CA LYS A 129 14.51 -7.11 22.79
C LYS A 129 15.65 -6.80 21.81
N GLU A 130 15.36 -6.77 20.52
CA GLU A 130 16.35 -6.52 19.48
C GLU A 130 16.72 -5.03 19.48
N THR A 131 18.01 -4.73 19.34
CA THR A 131 18.52 -3.35 19.35
C THR A 131 19.17 -2.96 18.02
N ARG A 132 19.51 -3.94 17.18
CA ARG A 132 20.14 -3.73 15.88
C ARG A 132 19.13 -3.48 14.76
N GLN A 133 17.99 -4.18 14.81
CA GLN A 133 16.98 -4.13 13.77
C GLN A 133 15.73 -3.41 14.27
N GLN A 134 15.34 -2.32 13.60
CA GLN A 134 14.11 -1.60 13.92
C GLN A 134 12.89 -2.40 13.42
N VAL A 135 11.83 -2.45 14.23
CA VAL A 135 10.52 -2.96 13.78
C VAL A 135 9.59 -1.79 13.51
N LEU A 136 9.01 -1.79 12.32
CA LEU A 136 7.96 -0.89 11.92
C LEU A 136 6.65 -1.68 11.79
N ILE A 137 5.63 -1.29 12.55
CA ILE A 137 4.27 -1.81 12.43
C ILE A 137 3.47 -0.81 11.62
N ALA A 138 3.08 -1.20 10.42
CA ALA A 138 2.24 -0.41 9.55
C ALA A 138 0.79 -0.90 9.59
N SER A 139 -0.16 0.01 9.49
CA SER A 139 -1.57 -0.30 9.29
C SER A 139 -2.29 0.96 8.78
N ASP A 140 -3.35 0.76 8.01
CA ASP A 140 -4.34 1.79 7.70
C ASP A 140 -5.36 1.98 8.84
N ASP A 141 -5.39 1.06 9.82
CA ASP A 141 -6.29 1.07 10.96
C ASP A 141 -5.59 1.59 12.23
N SER A 142 -6.09 2.71 12.75
CA SER A 142 -5.57 3.36 13.94
C SER A 142 -5.80 2.55 15.22
N ALA A 143 -6.81 1.68 15.30
CA ALA A 143 -7.02 0.80 16.44
C ALA A 143 -5.95 -0.31 16.51
N VAL A 144 -5.51 -0.82 15.35
CA VAL A 144 -4.33 -1.69 15.26
C VAL A 144 -3.09 -0.98 15.80
N LEU A 145 -2.79 0.23 15.33
CA LEU A 145 -1.62 0.99 15.80
C LEU A 145 -1.70 1.29 17.30
N ARG A 146 -2.89 1.61 17.82
CA ARG A 146 -3.10 1.80 19.27
C ARG A 146 -2.81 0.52 20.05
N ALA A 147 -3.19 -0.66 19.55
CA ALA A 147 -2.90 -1.94 20.20
C ALA A 147 -1.39 -2.23 20.30
N PHE A 148 -0.59 -1.75 19.35
CA PHE A 148 0.87 -1.85 19.38
C PHE A 148 1.58 -0.80 20.25
N LYS A 149 0.85 0.13 20.90
CA LYS A 149 1.46 1.07 21.86
C LYS A 149 2.12 0.39 23.05
N LYS A 150 1.66 -0.81 23.41
CA LYS A 150 2.26 -1.63 24.48
C LYS A 150 3.71 -2.05 24.19
N PHE A 151 4.16 -1.92 22.93
CA PHE A 151 5.53 -2.18 22.51
C PHE A 151 6.24 -0.86 22.15
N PRO A 152 6.89 -0.18 23.12
CA PRO A 152 7.52 1.11 22.87
C PRO A 152 8.69 1.04 21.88
N ALA A 153 9.33 -0.13 21.75
CA ALA A 153 10.42 -0.36 20.80
C ALA A 153 9.96 -0.38 19.33
N PHE A 154 8.67 -0.58 19.07
CA PHE A 154 8.15 -0.69 17.71
C PHE A 154 7.66 0.66 17.19
N LYS A 155 8.19 1.08 16.05
CA LYS A 155 7.76 2.31 15.37
C LYS A 155 6.41 2.04 14.69
N ARG A 156 5.41 2.87 14.98
CA ARG A 156 4.05 2.75 14.42
C ARG A 156 3.92 3.65 13.20
N VAL A 157 3.45 3.10 12.09
CA VAL A 157 3.35 3.77 10.79
C VAL A 157 1.90 3.74 10.31
N LEU A 158 1.25 4.91 10.22
CA LEU A 158 -0.09 5.00 9.64
C LEU A 158 0.01 4.99 8.12
N GLN A 159 -0.72 4.10 7.45
CA GLN A 159 -0.83 4.08 6.00
C GLN A 159 -1.99 4.93 5.52
N ILE A 160 -1.69 5.92 4.68
CA ILE A 160 -2.69 6.74 3.99
C ILE A 160 -2.64 6.32 2.52
N GLY A 161 -3.49 5.34 2.18
CA GLY A 161 -3.49 4.67 0.88
C GLY A 161 -4.07 5.49 -0.27
N ASN A 162 -4.90 6.50 0.04
CA ASN A 162 -5.47 7.40 -0.96
C ASN A 162 -4.62 8.66 -1.11
N ALA A 163 -4.66 9.26 -2.30
CA ALA A 163 -4.08 10.59 -2.50
C ALA A 163 -4.87 11.63 -1.70
N ILE A 164 -4.15 12.52 -1.02
CA ILE A 164 -4.73 13.67 -0.32
C ILE A 164 -4.13 14.97 -0.87
N SER A 165 -4.92 16.04 -0.91
CA SER A 165 -4.41 17.34 -1.35
C SER A 165 -3.82 18.18 -0.23
N ASP A 166 -4.26 17.90 1.00
CA ASP A 166 -3.92 18.62 2.20
C ASP A 166 -4.27 17.79 3.45
N VAL A 167 -3.74 18.17 4.61
CA VAL A 167 -4.02 17.61 5.94
C VAL A 167 -4.21 18.75 6.95
N SER A 168 -5.30 18.71 7.72
CA SER A 168 -5.53 19.72 8.75
C SER A 168 -4.60 19.54 9.95
N LYS A 169 -4.22 20.63 10.65
CA LYS A 169 -3.42 20.57 11.87
C LYS A 169 -4.01 19.60 12.91
N ALA A 170 -5.33 19.65 13.11
CA ALA A 170 -6.02 18.75 14.02
C ALA A 170 -5.90 17.27 13.62
N SER A 171 -5.89 16.98 12.31
CA SER A 171 -5.68 15.61 11.81
C SER A 171 -4.26 15.13 12.15
N VAL A 172 -3.25 15.97 11.94
CA VAL A 172 -1.85 15.62 12.25
C VAL A 172 -1.65 15.39 13.75
N GLU A 173 -2.19 16.28 14.58
CA GLU A 173 -2.16 16.13 16.04
C GLU A 173 -2.88 14.85 16.51
N GLU A 174 -3.98 14.46 15.87
CA GLU A 174 -4.66 13.20 16.17
C GLU A 174 -3.80 11.98 15.77
N MET A 175 -3.19 12.00 14.58
CA MET A 175 -2.30 10.92 14.11
C MET A 175 -1.11 10.71 15.06
N ALA A 176 -0.49 11.79 15.54
CA ALA A 176 0.63 11.75 16.47
C ALA A 176 0.30 11.05 17.81
N LYS A 177 -0.99 10.92 18.17
CA LYS A 177 -1.39 10.19 19.38
C LYS A 177 -1.14 8.69 19.25
N PHE A 178 -1.08 8.12 18.06
CA PHE A 178 -0.97 6.67 17.88
C PHE A 178 0.09 6.23 16.87
N ALA A 179 0.54 7.11 15.99
CA ALA A 179 1.61 6.86 15.05
C ALA A 179 2.86 7.69 15.37
N SER A 180 4.00 7.21 14.90
CA SER A 180 5.30 7.90 14.93
C SER A 180 5.81 8.22 13.52
N ALA A 181 5.14 7.68 12.51
CA ALA A 181 5.38 7.96 11.11
C ALA A 181 4.09 7.77 10.32
N VAL A 182 4.07 8.32 9.11
CA VAL A 182 3.01 8.12 8.12
C VAL A 182 3.64 7.62 6.82
N SER A 183 2.95 6.72 6.13
CA SER A 183 3.27 6.32 4.77
C SER A 183 2.19 6.87 3.85
N ILE A 184 2.57 7.77 2.95
CA ILE A 184 1.66 8.48 2.05
C ILE A 184 1.92 8.13 0.59
N THR A 185 0.89 8.30 -0.23
CA THR A 185 1.02 8.08 -1.67
C THR A 185 1.82 9.19 -2.35
N ARG A 186 2.49 8.85 -3.47
CA ARG A 186 3.12 9.80 -4.39
C ARG A 186 2.22 10.99 -4.76
N GLY A 187 0.94 10.72 -5.03
CA GLY A 187 -0.07 11.73 -5.35
C GLY A 187 -0.42 12.69 -4.21
N SER A 188 -0.06 12.33 -2.97
CA SER A 188 -0.20 13.21 -1.81
C SER A 188 0.93 14.23 -1.67
N VAL A 189 2.03 14.03 -2.40
CA VAL A 189 3.21 14.91 -2.39
C VAL A 189 3.27 15.73 -3.67
N VAL A 190 3.05 15.08 -4.81
CA VAL A 190 3.02 15.73 -6.12
C VAL A 190 1.65 15.51 -6.75
N GLN A 191 0.89 16.59 -6.89
CA GLN A 191 -0.37 16.52 -7.63
C GLN A 191 -0.10 16.45 -9.13
N ALA A 192 -0.87 15.63 -9.82
CA ALA A 192 -0.74 15.42 -11.26
C ALA A 192 -2.11 15.47 -11.95
N GLN A 193 -2.10 15.80 -13.24
CA GLN A 193 -3.25 15.70 -14.14
C GLN A 193 -2.87 14.78 -15.30
N GLY A 194 -3.44 13.58 -15.30
CA GLY A 194 -2.88 12.46 -16.06
C GLY A 194 -1.44 12.22 -15.61
N SER A 195 -0.49 12.26 -16.54
CA SER A 195 0.94 12.08 -16.25
C SER A 195 1.71 13.39 -16.08
N PHE A 196 1.07 14.55 -16.19
CA PHE A 196 1.73 15.86 -16.02
C PHE A 196 1.75 16.26 -14.54
N LEU A 197 2.93 16.57 -14.00
CA LEU A 197 3.03 17.09 -12.64
C LEU A 197 2.53 18.53 -12.60
N LEU A 198 1.69 18.87 -11.62
CA LEU A 198 1.10 20.20 -11.49
C LEU A 198 1.81 21.04 -10.43
N ARG A 199 1.88 20.53 -9.20
CA ARG A 199 2.44 21.23 -8.04
C ARG A 199 2.83 20.27 -6.93
N PHE A 200 3.68 20.75 -6.03
CA PHE A 200 3.90 20.13 -4.73
C PHE A 200 2.75 20.47 -3.77
N THR A 201 2.52 19.60 -2.79
CA THR A 201 1.71 19.88 -1.60
C THR A 201 2.62 20.24 -0.43
N ASP A 202 2.05 20.74 0.66
CA ASP A 202 2.74 20.99 1.93
C ASP A 202 2.47 19.87 2.96
N VAL A 203 2.01 18.70 2.51
CA VAL A 203 1.63 17.57 3.38
C VAL A 203 2.83 17.09 4.19
N ILE A 204 4.03 17.02 3.59
CA ILE A 204 5.25 16.58 4.30
C ILE A 204 5.56 17.54 5.46
N ASP A 205 5.64 18.84 5.16
CA ASP A 205 5.91 19.89 6.16
C ASP A 205 4.91 19.86 7.32
N LYS A 206 3.62 19.67 7.01
CA LYS A 206 2.55 19.58 8.01
C LYS A 206 2.69 18.36 8.91
N MET A 207 3.12 17.22 8.38
CA MET A 207 3.39 16.01 9.17
C MET A 207 4.62 16.20 10.07
N HIS A 208 5.69 16.79 9.53
CA HIS A 208 6.90 17.14 10.30
C HIS A 208 6.63 18.12 11.42
N ALA A 209 5.71 19.08 11.23
CA ALA A 209 5.31 20.02 12.28
C ALA A 209 4.72 19.35 13.53
N ALA A 210 4.30 18.08 13.44
CA ALA A 210 3.86 17.25 14.57
C ALA A 210 4.84 16.11 14.91
N ASN A 211 6.09 16.18 14.44
CA ASN A 211 7.14 15.17 14.63
C ASN A 211 6.80 13.77 14.07
N LEU A 212 5.99 13.69 13.02
CA LEU A 212 5.75 12.43 12.29
C LEU A 212 6.76 12.30 11.16
N SER A 213 7.53 11.20 11.14
CA SER A 213 8.33 10.87 9.96
C SER A 213 7.42 10.55 8.77
N VAL A 214 7.85 10.89 7.56
CA VAL A 214 7.06 10.67 6.33
C VAL A 214 7.78 9.72 5.39
N TYR A 215 7.09 8.63 5.05
CA TYR A 215 7.51 7.70 4.01
C TYR A 215 6.67 7.89 2.76
N VAL A 216 7.30 8.05 1.61
CA VAL A 216 6.60 8.27 0.33
C VAL A 216 6.66 7.00 -0.52
N GLY A 217 5.51 6.54 -0.99
CA GLY A 217 5.43 5.31 -1.77
C GLY A 217 4.14 5.19 -2.58
N LEU A 218 3.90 4.11 -3.29
CA LEU A 218 4.88 3.11 -3.71
C LEU A 218 5.56 3.60 -5.01
N LEU A 219 6.90 3.65 -5.03
CA LEU A 219 7.68 4.00 -6.20
C LEU A 219 7.90 2.77 -7.08
N ARG A 220 7.75 2.96 -8.40
CA ARG A 220 7.94 1.89 -9.38
C ARG A 220 8.63 2.43 -10.63
N ASN A 221 9.58 1.66 -11.16
CA ASN A 221 10.42 2.09 -12.27
C ASN A 221 9.75 2.00 -13.64
N GLU A 222 8.64 1.25 -13.76
CA GLU A 222 7.96 1.05 -15.03
C GLU A 222 7.62 2.41 -15.67
N PHE A 223 7.98 2.60 -16.93
CA PHE A 223 7.83 3.89 -17.64
C PHE A 223 6.41 4.48 -17.53
N MET A 224 5.39 3.63 -17.65
CA MET A 224 3.98 4.03 -17.55
C MET A 224 3.57 4.53 -16.16
N ASN A 225 4.39 4.29 -15.13
CA ASN A 225 4.14 4.69 -13.74
C ASN A 225 4.69 6.09 -13.43
N LEU A 226 5.65 6.57 -14.22
CA LEU A 226 6.35 7.83 -14.01
C LEU A 226 5.55 8.99 -14.60
N GLY A 227 5.47 10.09 -13.86
CA GLY A 227 5.04 11.36 -14.42
C GLY A 227 6.00 11.82 -15.53
N PHE A 228 5.48 12.52 -16.53
CA PHE A 228 6.25 12.96 -17.68
C PHE A 228 7.41 13.88 -17.27
N ASP A 229 7.22 14.72 -16.26
CA ASP A 229 8.26 15.62 -15.75
C ASP A 229 9.43 14.87 -15.08
N PHE A 230 9.32 13.55 -14.86
CA PHE A 230 10.44 12.68 -14.46
C PHE A 230 11.28 12.21 -15.64
N TRP A 231 10.92 12.53 -16.88
CA TRP A 231 11.69 12.22 -18.09
C TRP A 231 12.06 10.74 -18.23
N ALA A 232 11.11 9.85 -17.94
CA ALA A 232 11.32 8.40 -17.95
C ALA A 232 12.43 7.91 -16.99
N ASN A 233 12.84 8.73 -16.01
CA ASN A 233 13.96 8.42 -15.13
C ASN A 233 13.48 8.26 -13.67
N PRO A 234 13.48 7.03 -13.12
CA PRO A 234 13.04 6.80 -11.74
C PRO A 234 13.96 7.45 -10.69
N MET A 235 15.22 7.75 -11.03
CA MET A 235 16.10 8.50 -10.13
C MET A 235 15.61 9.94 -9.94
N VAL A 236 15.00 10.55 -10.97
CA VAL A 236 14.41 11.90 -10.88
C VAL A 236 13.23 11.88 -9.90
N GLU A 237 12.41 10.84 -9.92
CA GLU A 237 11.33 10.65 -8.93
C GLU A 237 11.90 10.52 -7.51
N ILE A 238 12.96 9.72 -7.31
CA ILE A 238 13.61 9.54 -6.01
C ILE A 238 14.20 10.86 -5.47
N VAL A 239 14.97 11.60 -6.27
CA VAL A 239 15.54 12.89 -5.83
C VAL A 239 14.45 13.92 -5.57
N THR A 240 13.33 13.87 -6.30
CA THR A 240 12.20 14.78 -6.07
C THR A 240 11.67 14.62 -4.64
N TYR A 241 11.37 13.40 -4.20
CA TYR A 241 10.89 13.18 -2.83
C TYR A 241 11.97 13.42 -1.77
N SER A 242 13.23 13.09 -2.07
CA SER A 242 14.36 13.36 -1.16
C SER A 242 14.57 14.87 -0.96
N SER A 243 14.39 15.68 -2.02
CA SER A 243 14.52 17.14 -1.96
C SER A 243 13.40 17.83 -1.18
N LEU A 244 12.27 17.15 -1.01
CA LEU A 244 11.15 17.57 -0.18
C LEU A 244 11.27 17.04 1.26
N MET A 245 12.47 16.59 1.66
CA MET A 245 12.79 16.12 3.00
C MET A 245 11.97 14.91 3.48
N ALA A 246 11.47 14.06 2.58
CA ALA A 246 10.86 12.79 2.98
C ALA A 246 11.88 11.92 3.76
N ASP A 247 11.46 11.38 4.92
CA ASP A 247 12.32 10.56 5.79
C ASP A 247 12.62 9.17 5.21
N GLY A 248 11.83 8.73 4.23
CA GLY A 248 12.03 7.45 3.56
C GLY A 248 11.20 7.30 2.31
N ILE A 249 11.58 6.34 1.47
CA ILE A 249 10.82 5.94 0.30
C ILE A 249 10.45 4.46 0.38
N VAL A 250 9.26 4.12 -0.10
CA VAL A 250 8.82 2.73 -0.26
C VAL A 250 8.82 2.42 -1.76
N THR A 251 9.57 1.41 -2.18
CA THR A 251 9.73 1.06 -3.60
C THR A 251 9.73 -0.44 -3.84
N GLU A 252 9.23 -0.85 -5.01
CA GLU A 252 9.38 -2.22 -5.52
C GLU A 252 10.72 -2.46 -6.22
N PHE A 253 11.55 -1.42 -6.38
CA PHE A 253 12.83 -1.45 -7.07
C PHE A 253 13.97 -1.01 -6.15
N PRO A 254 14.28 -1.77 -5.07
CA PRO A 254 15.25 -1.37 -4.07
C PRO A 254 16.66 -1.17 -4.63
N ALA A 255 17.04 -1.87 -5.70
CA ALA A 255 18.34 -1.67 -6.36
C ALA A 255 18.49 -0.26 -6.94
N THR A 256 17.42 0.32 -7.49
CA THR A 256 17.42 1.67 -8.06
C THR A 256 17.54 2.73 -6.97
N ALA A 257 16.76 2.59 -5.89
CA ALA A 257 16.92 3.45 -4.72
C ALA A 257 18.34 3.37 -4.13
N ALA A 258 18.86 2.16 -3.95
CA ALA A 258 20.19 1.95 -3.38
C ALA A 258 21.29 2.56 -4.26
N GLU A 259 21.18 2.47 -5.59
CA GLU A 259 22.12 3.10 -6.51
C GLU A 259 22.10 4.62 -6.38
N TYR A 260 20.92 5.24 -6.34
CA TYR A 260 20.80 6.69 -6.11
C TYR A 260 21.45 7.12 -4.79
N PHE A 261 21.09 6.47 -3.67
CA PHE A 261 21.57 6.85 -2.34
C PHE A 261 23.05 6.53 -2.07
N ARG A 262 23.68 5.67 -2.89
CA ARG A 262 25.14 5.48 -2.87
C ARG A 262 25.87 6.48 -3.75
N SER A 263 25.17 7.09 -4.71
CA SER A 263 25.77 8.09 -5.58
C SER A 263 26.00 9.41 -4.83
N PRO A 264 27.00 10.22 -5.24
CA PRO A 264 27.21 11.56 -4.70
C PRO A 264 26.01 12.49 -4.84
N CYS A 265 25.11 12.26 -5.81
CA CYS A 265 23.94 13.11 -6.06
C CYS A 265 22.93 13.09 -4.91
N SER A 266 22.98 12.08 -4.05
CA SER A 266 22.11 11.98 -2.88
C SER A 266 22.52 12.90 -1.73
N ASP A 267 23.74 13.43 -1.74
CA ASP A 267 24.27 14.34 -0.73
C ASP A 267 24.11 15.79 -1.20
N PHE A 268 22.99 16.41 -0.81
CA PHE A 268 22.67 17.79 -1.16
C PHE A 268 23.66 18.83 -0.61
N SER A 269 24.56 18.45 0.30
CA SER A 269 25.62 19.34 0.81
C SER A 269 26.82 19.47 -0.14
N LYS A 270 26.98 18.54 -1.09
CA LYS A 270 28.09 18.54 -2.03
C LYS A 270 27.83 19.47 -3.21
N ASN A 271 28.81 20.31 -3.51
CA ASN A 271 28.82 21.09 -4.74
C ASN A 271 29.38 20.25 -5.89
N LEU A 272 28.50 19.54 -6.59
CA LEU A 272 28.85 18.69 -7.74
C LEU A 272 28.71 19.46 -9.05
N THR A 273 29.58 19.18 -10.02
CA THR A 273 29.48 19.74 -11.37
C THR A 273 28.28 19.20 -12.16
N TYR A 274 27.80 18.01 -11.81
CA TYR A 274 26.60 17.40 -12.37
C TYR A 274 25.80 16.73 -11.24
N THR A 275 24.49 16.95 -11.23
CA THR A 275 23.57 16.34 -10.27
C THR A 275 22.27 15.94 -10.96
N ILE A 276 21.63 14.91 -10.43
CA ILE A 276 20.27 14.54 -10.83
C ILE A 276 19.34 15.57 -10.18
N MET A 277 18.72 16.42 -11.00
CA MET A 277 17.84 17.47 -10.51
C MET A 277 16.45 16.92 -10.18
N PRO A 278 15.80 17.40 -9.10
CA PRO A 278 14.40 17.10 -8.85
C PRO A 278 13.52 17.67 -9.96
N ALA A 279 12.41 16.97 -10.22
CA ALA A 279 11.41 17.47 -11.15
C ALA A 279 10.82 18.77 -10.64
N LYS A 280 10.48 19.66 -11.57
CA LYS A 280 9.79 20.92 -11.30
C LYS A 280 8.37 20.80 -11.85
N PRO A 281 7.36 20.55 -11.00
CA PRO A 281 5.99 20.45 -11.45
C PRO A 281 5.56 21.65 -12.31
N GLY A 282 4.79 21.37 -13.36
CA GLY A 282 4.30 22.34 -14.33
C GLY A 282 5.29 22.70 -15.45
N SER A 283 6.50 22.14 -15.47
CA SER A 283 7.49 22.44 -16.52
C SER A 283 7.02 21.94 -17.88
N LEU A 284 6.52 20.71 -17.96
CA LEU A 284 5.97 20.19 -19.21
C LEU A 284 4.58 20.73 -19.53
N LEU A 285 3.79 21.06 -18.51
CA LEU A 285 2.45 21.61 -18.70
C LEU A 285 2.49 22.92 -19.51
N LYS A 286 3.51 23.75 -19.28
CA LYS A 286 3.73 25.02 -20.01
C LYS A 286 4.12 24.84 -21.48
N LEU A 287 4.58 23.66 -21.86
CA LEU A 287 5.04 23.33 -23.22
C LEU A 287 4.01 22.51 -24.00
N THR A 288 2.95 22.05 -23.33
CA THR A 288 1.94 21.15 -23.92
C THR A 288 0.79 21.96 -24.49
N ASP A 289 0.31 21.56 -25.66
CA ASP A 289 -0.91 22.14 -26.25
C ASP A 289 -2.11 21.90 -25.32
N PRO A 290 -2.90 22.93 -24.97
CA PRO A 290 -4.07 22.76 -24.10
C PRO A 290 -5.07 21.70 -24.57
N SER A 291 -5.18 21.44 -25.88
CA SER A 291 -6.04 20.41 -26.45
C SER A 291 -5.51 18.98 -26.25
N ALA A 292 -4.21 18.83 -25.97
CA ALA A 292 -3.57 17.55 -25.67
C ALA A 292 -3.59 17.20 -24.17
N LEU A 293 -4.06 18.13 -23.31
CA LEU A 293 -4.16 17.87 -21.89
C LEU A 293 -5.35 16.95 -21.59
N PRO A 294 -5.19 15.97 -20.68
CA PRO A 294 -6.31 15.17 -20.24
C PRO A 294 -7.32 16.04 -19.48
N PRO A 295 -8.59 15.60 -19.33
CA PRO A 295 -9.58 16.34 -18.55
C PRO A 295 -9.07 16.71 -17.16
N ALA A 296 -9.39 17.93 -16.72
CA ALA A 296 -9.04 18.38 -15.37
C ALA A 296 -9.68 17.45 -14.33
N GLN A 297 -8.86 16.95 -13.41
CA GLN A 297 -9.33 16.12 -12.30
C GLN A 297 -9.66 17.03 -11.11
N GLY A 298 -10.70 16.66 -10.36
CA GLY A 298 -10.99 17.31 -9.09
C GLY A 298 -9.83 17.16 -8.11
N PRO A 299 -9.65 18.11 -7.16
CA PRO A 299 -8.60 17.98 -6.16
C PRO A 299 -8.83 16.73 -5.31
N ALA A 300 -7.74 16.05 -4.95
CA ALA A 300 -7.76 15.00 -3.95
C ALA A 300 -8.37 15.53 -2.63
N PRO A 301 -9.02 14.67 -1.82
CA PRO A 301 -9.64 15.10 -0.57
C PRO A 301 -8.62 15.67 0.43
N VAL A 302 -9.11 16.53 1.32
CA VAL A 302 -8.34 17.01 2.49
C VAL A 302 -8.60 16.07 3.65
N LEU A 303 -7.53 15.59 4.30
CA LEU A 303 -7.63 14.64 5.40
C LEU A 303 -8.12 15.33 6.68
N LYS A 304 -9.26 14.86 7.21
CA LYS A 304 -9.92 15.37 8.43
C LYS A 304 -9.65 14.45 9.63
N PRO A 305 -9.87 14.91 10.87
CA PRO A 305 -9.63 14.08 12.06
C PRO A 305 -10.44 12.78 12.10
N ALA A 306 -11.66 12.79 11.55
CA ALA A 306 -12.50 11.60 11.50
C ALA A 306 -12.02 10.55 10.49
N ASP A 307 -11.16 10.94 9.53
CA ASP A 307 -10.65 10.05 8.48
C ASP A 307 -9.42 9.24 8.95
N VAL A 308 -8.90 9.53 10.15
CA VAL A 308 -7.69 8.91 10.72
C VAL A 308 -7.96 8.17 12.03
N VAL A 309 -9.22 8.14 12.48
CA VAL A 309 -9.63 7.48 13.73
C VAL A 309 -10.68 6.43 13.42
N ASP A 310 -10.30 5.19 13.68
CA ASP A 310 -11.14 4.02 13.48
C ASP A 310 -11.83 3.64 14.79
N PRO A 311 -12.99 2.98 14.70
CA PRO A 311 -13.61 2.35 15.85
C PRO A 311 -12.66 1.35 16.53
N PRO A 312 -12.88 1.04 17.82
CA PRO A 312 -12.18 -0.06 18.47
C PRO A 312 -12.35 -1.38 17.71
N LEU A 313 -11.30 -2.21 17.72
CA LEU A 313 -11.36 -3.53 17.12
C LEU A 313 -12.48 -4.37 17.76
N PRO A 314 -13.29 -5.10 16.96
CA PRO A 314 -14.26 -6.03 17.49
C PRO A 314 -13.62 -7.11 18.37
N PRO A 315 -14.33 -7.63 19.39
CA PRO A 315 -13.84 -8.77 20.16
C PRO A 315 -13.72 -10.01 19.26
N VAL A 316 -12.66 -10.78 19.45
CA VAL A 316 -12.44 -12.03 18.73
C VAL A 316 -13.19 -13.15 19.44
N THR A 317 -14.37 -13.50 18.95
CA THR A 317 -15.14 -14.63 19.46
C THR A 317 -14.86 -15.88 18.63
N ILE A 318 -14.37 -16.95 19.27
CA ILE A 318 -14.20 -18.25 18.63
C ILE A 318 -15.59 -18.84 18.39
N SER A 319 -16.04 -18.88 17.15
CA SER A 319 -17.23 -19.62 16.76
C SER A 319 -16.94 -21.12 16.85
N THR A 320 -17.24 -21.75 17.99
CA THR A 320 -17.30 -23.21 18.09
C THR A 320 -18.39 -23.75 17.15
N PRO A 321 -18.10 -24.74 16.28
CA PRO A 321 -19.12 -25.38 15.48
C PRO A 321 -19.96 -26.29 16.39
N GLY A 322 -21.19 -25.86 16.70
CA GLY A 322 -22.22 -26.73 17.28
C GLY A 322 -22.90 -26.19 18.52
N ALA A 323 -23.93 -25.35 18.31
CA ALA A 323 -25.15 -25.36 19.09
C ALA A 323 -26.21 -24.54 18.34
N SER A 324 -27.16 -25.23 17.70
CA SER A 324 -28.39 -24.62 17.23
C SER A 324 -29.25 -24.22 18.43
N ALA A 325 -29.60 -22.94 18.56
CA ALA A 325 -30.78 -22.45 19.28
C ALA A 325 -31.02 -20.99 18.84
N SER A 326 -31.95 -20.77 17.91
CA SER A 326 -33.33 -20.32 18.16
C SER A 326 -33.46 -18.81 18.27
N SER A 327 -34.14 -18.26 17.26
CA SER A 327 -34.64 -16.90 17.14
C SER A 327 -35.34 -16.39 18.40
N ASN A 328 -35.01 -15.18 18.82
CA ASN A 328 -36.03 -14.23 19.26
C ASN A 328 -35.60 -12.81 18.90
N GLY A 329 -36.47 -12.14 18.15
CA GLY A 329 -36.27 -10.77 17.70
C GLY A 329 -36.37 -9.77 18.84
N SER A 330 -35.57 -8.72 18.75
CA SER A 330 -35.99 -7.40 19.20
C SER A 330 -35.31 -6.35 18.33
N SER A 331 -36.16 -5.49 17.79
CA SER A 331 -35.85 -4.34 16.96
C SER A 331 -34.96 -3.34 17.68
N THR A 332 -33.85 -2.94 17.05
CA THR A 332 -33.24 -1.62 17.29
C THR A 332 -32.77 -1.03 15.96
N THR A 333 -33.12 0.23 15.78
CA THR A 333 -33.00 1.08 14.60
C THR A 333 -31.53 1.33 14.22
N SER A 334 -31.09 0.80 13.09
CA SER A 334 -29.83 1.17 12.45
C SER A 334 -29.95 2.50 11.72
N GLY A 335 -29.23 3.51 12.20
CA GLY A 335 -28.94 4.73 11.43
C GLY A 335 -27.94 4.41 10.34
N ALA A 336 -28.43 4.13 9.12
CA ALA A 336 -27.61 3.97 7.94
C ALA A 336 -26.87 5.29 7.63
N ARG A 337 -25.54 5.29 7.73
CA ARG A 337 -24.72 6.32 7.08
C ARG A 337 -24.61 5.95 5.61
N VAL A 338 -25.10 6.86 4.78
CA VAL A 338 -24.98 6.83 3.32
C VAL A 338 -23.49 6.95 2.98
N SER A 339 -22.88 5.86 2.52
CA SER A 339 -21.67 5.93 1.70
C SER A 339 -22.05 6.53 0.36
N THR A 340 -21.71 7.79 0.14
CA THR A 340 -21.74 8.39 -1.19
C THR A 340 -20.64 7.75 -2.03
N ALA A 341 -21.00 6.68 -2.73
CA ALA A 341 -20.22 6.14 -3.82
C ALA A 341 -20.21 7.18 -4.96
N SER A 342 -19.09 7.84 -5.17
CA SER A 342 -18.87 8.58 -6.41
C SER A 342 -18.55 7.59 -7.52
N SER A 343 -19.58 7.23 -8.28
CA SER A 343 -19.49 6.45 -9.50
C SER A 343 -18.60 7.14 -10.53
N GLY A 344 -17.36 6.69 -10.66
CA GLY A 344 -16.51 7.00 -11.81
C GLY A 344 -16.89 6.10 -12.98
N LEU A 345 -17.66 6.63 -13.93
CA LEU A 345 -17.93 5.98 -15.21
C LEU A 345 -16.62 5.66 -15.94
N CYS A 346 -16.33 4.37 -16.16
CA CYS A 346 -15.43 3.93 -17.21
C CYS A 346 -16.06 4.21 -18.58
N LEU A 347 -15.58 5.24 -19.28
CA LEU A 347 -15.80 5.38 -20.73
C LEU A 347 -14.65 4.68 -21.46
N LEU A 348 -14.95 3.49 -22.00
CA LEU A 348 -14.14 2.82 -23.01
C LEU A 348 -14.30 3.58 -24.33
N ALA A 349 -13.25 4.26 -24.79
CA ALA A 349 -13.15 4.72 -26.16
C ALA A 349 -12.42 3.65 -26.99
N ILE A 350 -13.17 2.87 -27.76
CA ILE A 350 -12.62 1.96 -28.77
C ILE A 350 -12.31 2.80 -30.02
N GLY A 351 -11.04 3.07 -30.27
CA GLY A 351 -10.58 3.63 -31.54
C GLY A 351 -10.38 2.51 -32.57
N LEU A 352 -11.31 2.33 -33.50
CA LEU A 352 -11.09 1.52 -34.70
C LEU A 352 -10.17 2.28 -35.66
N SER A 353 -8.96 1.78 -35.89
CA SER A 353 -8.11 2.23 -36.99
C SER A 353 -8.37 1.36 -38.22
N VAL A 354 -9.07 1.89 -39.22
CA VAL A 354 -9.20 1.29 -40.55
C VAL A 354 -7.98 1.73 -41.37
N LEU A 355 -7.05 0.81 -41.65
CA LEU A 355 -6.06 1.00 -42.71
C LEU A 355 -6.72 0.71 -44.06
N LEU A 356 -6.92 1.75 -44.86
CA LEU A 356 -7.20 1.62 -46.29
C LEU A 356 -5.87 1.34 -47.02
N VAL A 357 -5.66 0.08 -47.41
CA VAL A 357 -4.66 -0.29 -48.41
C VAL A 357 -5.26 -0.03 -49.78
N THR A 358 -4.85 1.06 -50.43
CA THR A 358 -5.09 1.25 -51.87
C THR A 358 -3.97 0.56 -52.65
N SER A 359 -4.23 -0.63 -53.18
CA SER A 359 -3.43 -1.17 -54.29
C SER A 359 -3.93 -0.55 -55.59
N SER A 360 -3.10 0.27 -56.22
CA SER A 360 -3.24 0.64 -57.63
C SER A 360 -2.45 -0.37 -58.47
N LYS A 361 -3.05 -0.71 -59.62
CA LYS A 361 -2.49 -1.55 -60.69
C LYS A 361 -1.16 -1.03 -61.22
#